data_AF-A0A0S9R6F1-F1
#
_entry.id   AF-A0A0S9R6F1-F1
#
_cell.length_a   1.000
_cell.length_b   1.000
_cell.length_c   1.000
_cell.angle_alpha   90.00
_cell.angle_beta   90.00
_cell.angle_gamma   90.00
#
_symmetry.space_group_name_H-M   'P 1'
#
loop_
_entity.id
_entity.type
_entity.pdbx_description
1 polymer ?
#
loop_
_entity_poly.entity_id
_entity_poly.type
_entity_poly.pdbx_seq_one_letter_code
_entity_poly.pdbx_strand_id
1 'polypeptide(L)'
;MMMGSERSSGETRVAPPGGRGRLAVAAMILSAAGTCPGDARADDLGSLFAPGTVYTIGALAGTGPRFQGSDRTSLWGLPYLSFRRAGEAPEWWSPDDGLDATLVEAGAVRMGPVIDLREGRSARDVHFTPGLPTVPLTVGLGVFGELWFADETLRLRAEVTQGVRARDGIQIKLAGDAIGRFGRFTLSAGPRLVLADAASQRIDFGVSGRAPGLASYDPKGGLRSAGIGGAVAYDWSEAWQTLVYARYDRLVFDAARSPIVQRFGSVDHVSVGVGATYSFRVTP
;
A
#
# COMPACT_ATOMS: atom_id res chain seq x y z
N MET A 1 -55.54 46.21 33.77
CA MET A 1 -55.14 46.70 32.43
C MET A 1 -53.63 46.91 32.47
N MET A 2 -52.89 46.13 31.68
CA MET A 2 -51.47 46.19 31.26
C MET A 2 -50.45 46.95 32.17
N MET A 3 -49.48 46.24 32.77
CA MET A 3 -48.16 45.81 32.25
C MET A 3 -47.05 46.86 32.49
N GLY A 4 -45.97 46.48 33.20
CA GLY A 4 -44.75 47.29 33.40
C GLY A 4 -43.90 46.80 34.60
N SER A 5 -43.18 45.69 34.45
CA SER A 5 -41.70 45.61 34.45
C SER A 5 -40.99 45.86 35.80
N GLU A 6 -40.79 44.81 36.58
CA GLU A 6 -39.79 44.74 37.65
C GLU A 6 -38.46 44.25 37.07
N ARG A 7 -37.37 44.99 37.32
CA ARG A 7 -35.99 44.52 37.08
C ARG A 7 -35.51 43.82 38.35
N SER A 8 -35.31 42.51 38.25
CA SER A 8 -34.63 41.68 39.24
C SER A 8 -33.15 41.59 38.88
N SER A 9 -32.29 41.99 39.82
CA SER A 9 -30.87 41.66 39.85
C SER A 9 -30.70 40.21 40.31
N GLY A 10 -29.95 39.40 39.57
CA GLY A 10 -29.67 38.01 39.94
C GLY A 10 -28.50 37.46 39.12
N GLU A 11 -27.38 37.30 39.80
CA GLU A 11 -26.11 36.76 39.32
C GLU A 11 -26.28 35.31 38.82
N THR A 12 -25.76 34.97 37.65
CA THR A 12 -25.56 33.56 37.26
C THR A 12 -24.33 33.43 36.38
N ARG A 13 -23.29 32.79 36.92
CA ARG A 13 -22.14 32.28 36.18
C ARG A 13 -22.61 31.31 35.09
N VAL A 14 -22.23 31.54 33.84
CA VAL A 14 -22.24 30.53 32.78
C VAL A 14 -20.93 30.59 32.00
N ALA A 15 -20.35 29.40 31.84
CA ALA A 15 -19.03 29.07 31.31
C ALA A 15 -18.78 29.54 29.86
N PRO A 16 -17.51 29.67 29.42
CA PRO A 16 -17.20 29.93 28.03
C PRO A 16 -17.57 28.71 27.14
N PRO A 17 -18.10 28.91 25.92
CA PRO A 17 -18.33 27.80 25.01
C PRO A 17 -16.99 27.18 24.61
N GLY A 18 -16.92 25.87 24.87
CA GLY A 18 -15.77 25.01 24.65
C GLY A 18 -15.19 25.10 23.25
N GLY A 19 -13.86 25.01 23.23
CA GLY A 19 -13.03 25.10 22.05
C GLY A 19 -13.44 24.13 20.94
N ARG A 20 -13.34 24.63 19.71
CA ARG A 20 -13.28 23.81 18.50
C ARG A 20 -11.99 23.00 18.54
N GLY A 21 -12.07 21.81 19.14
CA GLY A 21 -11.05 20.79 19.04
C GLY A 21 -10.96 20.31 17.59
N ARG A 22 -10.11 20.96 16.79
CA ARG A 22 -9.54 20.33 15.61
C ARG A 22 -8.71 19.17 16.13
N LEU A 23 -9.16 17.94 15.90
CA LEU A 23 -8.34 16.74 16.09
C LEU A 23 -7.18 16.87 15.09
N ALA A 24 -6.10 17.52 15.50
CA ALA A 24 -4.82 17.37 14.86
C ALA A 24 -4.39 15.93 15.15
N VAL A 25 -4.55 15.05 14.16
CA VAL A 25 -3.83 13.78 14.14
C VAL A 25 -2.37 14.16 14.02
N ALA A 26 -1.71 14.30 15.16
CA ALA A 26 -0.27 14.46 15.24
C ALA A 26 0.33 13.22 14.58
N ALA A 27 0.86 13.39 13.37
CA ALA A 27 1.82 12.47 12.82
C ALA A 27 2.99 12.43 13.80
N MET A 28 3.04 11.39 14.63
CA MET A 28 4.24 11.06 15.36
C MET A 28 5.26 10.60 14.31
N ILE A 29 5.96 11.57 13.74
CA ILE A 29 7.22 11.34 13.06
C ILE A 29 8.09 10.70 14.13
N LEU A 30 8.44 9.43 13.91
CA LEU A 30 9.42 8.72 14.72
C LEU A 30 10.76 9.44 14.48
N SER A 31 11.02 10.46 15.29
CA SER A 31 12.30 11.16 15.36
C SER A 31 13.33 10.24 16.01
N ALA A 32 13.73 9.20 15.28
CA ALA A 32 14.97 8.49 15.50
C ALA A 32 15.99 8.95 14.45
N ALA A 33 16.18 10.27 14.35
CA ALA A 33 17.39 10.82 13.75
C ALA A 33 18.53 10.67 14.77
N GLY A 34 18.91 9.42 15.04
CA GLY A 34 20.28 9.16 15.44
C GLY A 34 21.14 9.60 14.27
N THR A 35 22.06 10.54 14.50
CA THR A 35 23.10 10.90 13.55
C THR A 35 23.89 9.64 13.22
N CYS A 36 23.51 8.95 12.14
CA CYS A 36 24.31 7.91 11.54
C CYS A 36 25.40 8.62 10.75
N PRO A 37 26.69 8.51 11.10
CA PRO A 37 27.76 8.78 10.15
C PRO A 37 27.75 7.62 9.15
N GLY A 38 26.72 7.58 8.30
CA GLY A 38 26.70 6.71 7.14
C GLY A 38 27.40 7.48 6.04
N ASP A 39 28.49 6.92 5.51
CA ASP A 39 29.01 7.32 4.21
C ASP A 39 27.83 7.29 3.23
N ALA A 40 27.28 8.45 2.91
CA ALA A 40 26.38 8.61 1.78
C ALA A 40 27.23 8.39 0.54
N ARG A 41 27.49 7.12 0.21
CA ARG A 41 27.98 6.75 -1.11
C ARG A 41 26.79 6.94 -2.01
N ALA A 42 26.73 8.10 -2.64
CA ALA A 42 26.06 8.25 -3.91
C ALA A 42 26.74 7.25 -4.84
N ASP A 43 26.23 6.02 -4.88
CA ASP A 43 26.61 5.06 -5.89
C ASP A 43 26.29 5.72 -7.22
N ASP A 44 27.36 6.04 -7.95
CA ASP A 44 27.29 6.61 -9.27
C ASP A 44 26.36 5.73 -10.11
N LEU A 45 25.42 6.33 -10.86
CA LEU A 45 24.52 5.59 -11.75
C LEU A 45 25.31 4.74 -12.77
N GLY A 46 26.60 5.03 -12.96
CA GLY A 46 27.54 4.18 -13.70
C GLY A 46 27.75 2.78 -13.11
N SER A 47 27.51 2.58 -11.81
CA SER A 47 27.58 1.25 -11.16
C SER A 47 26.50 0.28 -11.64
N LEU A 48 25.37 0.80 -12.14
CA LEU A 48 24.30 0.00 -12.77
C LEU A 48 24.84 -0.77 -13.99
N PHE A 49 25.77 -0.17 -14.72
CA PHE A 49 26.37 -0.74 -15.94
C PHE A 49 27.79 -1.27 -15.70
N ALA A 50 28.20 -1.44 -14.44
CA ALA A 50 29.51 -1.98 -14.12
C ALA A 50 29.67 -3.41 -14.68
N PRO A 51 30.88 -3.78 -15.15
CA PRO A 51 31.15 -5.17 -15.53
C PRO A 51 30.83 -6.12 -14.39
N GLY A 52 30.00 -7.13 -14.66
CA GLY A 52 29.57 -8.11 -13.66
C GLY A 52 28.22 -7.83 -12.99
N THR A 53 27.52 -6.73 -13.31
CA THR A 53 26.13 -6.54 -12.87
C THR A 53 25.26 -7.72 -13.29
N VAL A 54 24.49 -8.25 -12.34
CA VAL A 54 23.47 -9.27 -12.58
C VAL A 54 22.14 -8.56 -12.73
N TYR A 55 21.50 -8.78 -13.87
CA TYR A 55 20.15 -8.30 -14.16
C TYR A 55 19.18 -9.46 -13.96
N THR A 56 18.07 -9.19 -13.29
CA THR A 56 16.98 -10.16 -13.14
C THR A 56 15.74 -9.60 -13.80
N ILE A 57 15.18 -10.34 -14.74
CA ILE A 57 13.92 -10.02 -15.40
C ILE A 57 12.88 -11.07 -15.06
N GLY A 58 11.61 -10.70 -15.07
CA GLY A 58 10.55 -11.66 -14.84
C GLY A 58 9.18 -11.06 -15.04
N ALA A 59 8.18 -11.85 -14.67
CA ALA A 59 6.80 -11.40 -14.63
C ALA A 59 6.03 -12.17 -13.58
N LEU A 60 5.02 -11.51 -13.04
CA LEU A 60 4.05 -12.08 -12.13
C LEU A 60 2.67 -11.91 -12.74
N ALA A 61 1.84 -12.91 -12.54
CA ALA A 61 0.44 -12.85 -12.88
C ALA A 61 -0.38 -13.58 -11.81
N GLY A 62 -1.62 -13.16 -11.65
CA GLY A 62 -2.45 -13.72 -10.60
C GLY A 62 -3.90 -13.33 -10.73
N THR A 63 -4.63 -13.67 -9.68
CA THR A 63 -6.01 -13.23 -9.46
C THR A 63 -6.06 -12.38 -8.21
N GLY A 64 -6.99 -11.44 -8.18
CA GLY A 64 -7.27 -10.59 -7.02
C GLY A 64 -8.63 -9.94 -7.19
N PRO A 65 -9.09 -9.14 -6.22
CA PRO A 65 -10.34 -8.40 -6.33
C PRO A 65 -10.38 -7.57 -7.60
N ARG A 66 -11.52 -7.56 -8.27
CA ARG A 66 -11.69 -6.82 -9.53
C ARG A 66 -11.57 -5.31 -9.37
N PHE A 67 -11.97 -4.84 -8.19
CA PHE A 67 -11.75 -3.50 -7.66
C PHE A 67 -11.86 -3.61 -6.14
N GLN A 68 -11.46 -2.55 -5.44
CA GLN A 68 -11.52 -2.50 -3.99
C GLN A 68 -12.97 -2.64 -3.48
N GLY A 69 -13.23 -3.74 -2.76
CA GLY A 69 -14.52 -4.08 -2.18
C GLY A 69 -15.32 -5.08 -3.01
N SER A 70 -14.80 -5.58 -4.13
CA SER A 70 -15.51 -6.53 -4.98
C SER A 70 -15.46 -7.95 -4.41
N ASP A 71 -16.56 -8.68 -4.54
CA ASP A 71 -16.65 -10.12 -4.34
C ASP A 71 -16.18 -10.93 -5.57
N ARG A 72 -15.88 -10.26 -6.68
CA ARG A 72 -15.42 -10.88 -7.93
C ARG A 72 -13.93 -10.69 -8.09
N THR A 73 -13.30 -11.66 -8.74
CA THR A 73 -11.89 -11.62 -9.05
C THR A 73 -11.64 -11.19 -10.50
N SER A 74 -10.48 -10.62 -10.74
CA SER A 74 -9.92 -10.40 -12.08
C SER A 74 -8.46 -10.82 -12.12
N LEU A 75 -7.95 -10.99 -13.34
CA LEU A 75 -6.53 -11.20 -13.58
C LEU A 75 -5.76 -9.90 -13.43
N TRP A 76 -4.57 -9.99 -12.86
CA TRP A 76 -3.57 -8.93 -12.83
C TRP A 76 -2.22 -9.50 -13.27
N GLY A 77 -1.31 -8.62 -13.70
CA GLY A 77 0.05 -9.01 -13.98
C GLY A 77 0.98 -7.81 -14.02
N LEU A 78 2.22 -8.02 -13.60
CA LEU A 78 3.25 -6.99 -13.48
C LEU A 78 4.59 -7.55 -13.97
N PRO A 79 5.39 -6.76 -14.71
CA PRO A 79 6.76 -7.13 -14.99
C PRO A 79 7.60 -7.05 -13.70
N TYR A 80 8.70 -7.79 -13.68
CA TYR A 80 9.72 -7.73 -12.64
C TYR A 80 11.07 -7.37 -13.27
N LEU A 81 11.77 -6.42 -12.65
CA LEU A 81 13.12 -6.04 -13.03
C LEU A 81 13.90 -5.69 -11.75
N SER A 82 15.08 -6.26 -11.60
CA SER A 82 16.04 -5.85 -10.58
C SER A 82 17.47 -5.98 -11.08
N PHE A 83 18.40 -5.32 -10.40
CA PHE A 83 19.82 -5.40 -10.66
C PHE A 83 20.57 -5.53 -9.34
N ARG A 84 21.73 -6.18 -9.36
CA ARG A 84 22.65 -6.29 -8.21
C ARG A 84 24.07 -6.46 -8.67
N ARG A 85 25.06 -6.15 -7.81
CA ARG A 85 26.46 -6.38 -8.15
C ARG A 85 26.78 -7.88 -8.17
N ALA A 86 27.83 -8.25 -8.92
CA ALA A 86 28.36 -9.61 -8.85
C ALA A 86 28.79 -9.93 -7.40
N GLY A 87 28.31 -11.05 -6.87
CA GLY A 87 28.65 -11.52 -5.52
C GLY A 87 27.70 -11.06 -4.41
N GLU A 88 26.83 -10.07 -4.65
CA GLU A 88 25.74 -9.74 -3.73
C GLU A 88 24.66 -10.84 -3.80
N ALA A 89 24.11 -11.21 -2.64
CA ALA A 89 22.99 -12.16 -2.60
C ALA A 89 21.75 -11.55 -3.27
N PRO A 90 20.87 -12.37 -3.89
CA PRO A 90 19.57 -11.88 -4.32
C PRO A 90 18.78 -11.33 -3.12
N GLU A 91 18.38 -10.06 -3.23
CA GLU A 91 17.50 -9.45 -2.25
C GLU A 91 16.10 -10.06 -2.33
N TRP A 92 15.47 -10.26 -1.17
CA TRP A 92 14.08 -10.68 -1.14
C TRP A 92 13.17 -9.50 -1.45
N TRP A 93 12.23 -9.71 -2.36
CA TRP A 93 11.18 -8.77 -2.68
C TRP A 93 9.82 -9.46 -2.48
N SER A 94 8.84 -8.75 -1.93
CA SER A 94 7.50 -9.31 -1.81
C SER A 94 6.67 -8.94 -3.04
N PRO A 95 5.88 -9.88 -3.60
CA PRO A 95 5.03 -9.65 -4.77
C PRO A 95 4.02 -8.50 -4.69
N ASP A 96 3.78 -7.98 -3.49
CA ASP A 96 2.90 -6.86 -3.22
C ASP A 96 3.60 -5.53 -2.88
N ASP A 97 4.93 -5.52 -2.92
CA ASP A 97 5.74 -4.30 -2.90
C ASP A 97 5.44 -3.49 -4.18
N GLY A 98 5.50 -2.16 -4.08
CA GLY A 98 5.39 -1.29 -5.25
C GLY A 98 6.57 -1.45 -6.22
N LEU A 99 6.46 -0.86 -7.41
CA LEU A 99 7.59 -0.79 -8.33
C LEU A 99 8.58 0.26 -7.81
N ASP A 100 9.66 -0.18 -7.20
CA ASP A 100 10.59 0.69 -6.50
C ASP A 100 12.02 0.62 -7.04
N ALA A 101 12.85 1.55 -6.56
CA ALA A 101 14.29 1.53 -6.78
C ALA A 101 15.01 1.98 -5.50
N THR A 102 15.83 1.12 -4.89
CA THR A 102 16.67 1.49 -3.75
C THR A 102 17.73 2.51 -4.19
N LEU A 103 17.74 3.68 -3.55
CA LEU A 103 18.74 4.74 -3.79
C LEU A 103 19.64 4.98 -2.58
N VAL A 104 19.18 4.62 -1.39
CA VAL A 104 19.93 4.72 -0.14
C VAL A 104 19.93 3.37 0.53
N GLU A 105 21.13 2.84 0.80
CA GLU A 105 21.35 1.64 1.57
C GLU A 105 22.40 1.94 2.66
N ALA A 106 21.99 1.82 3.92
CA ALA A 106 22.82 2.12 5.08
C ALA A 106 22.62 1.06 6.17
N GLY A 107 23.40 -0.01 6.11
CA GLY A 107 23.29 -1.14 7.02
C GLY A 107 21.92 -1.80 6.90
N ALA A 108 21.12 -1.70 7.96
CA ALA A 108 19.77 -2.28 8.05
C ALA A 108 18.70 -1.48 7.28
N VAL A 109 18.99 -0.26 6.83
CA VAL A 109 17.98 0.65 6.28
C VAL A 109 18.13 0.76 4.77
N ARG A 110 17.01 0.60 4.04
CA ARG A 110 16.92 0.90 2.61
C ARG A 110 15.78 1.87 2.32
N MET A 111 15.98 2.79 1.40
CA MET A 111 14.99 3.80 1.01
C MET A 111 15.10 4.18 -0.46
N GLY A 112 13.98 4.60 -1.05
CA GLY A 112 13.96 5.05 -2.43
C GLY A 112 12.57 5.48 -2.93
N PRO A 113 12.46 5.89 -4.21
CA PRO A 113 11.18 6.14 -4.85
C PRO A 113 10.39 4.83 -5.07
N VAL A 114 9.07 4.96 -5.10
CA VAL A 114 8.15 3.86 -5.41
C VAL A 114 6.99 4.34 -6.29
N ILE A 115 6.58 3.49 -7.22
CA ILE A 115 5.39 3.62 -8.04
C ILE A 115 4.37 2.57 -7.58
N ASP A 116 3.19 3.04 -7.22
CA ASP A 116 2.07 2.22 -6.75
C ASP A 116 0.95 2.20 -7.79
N LEU A 117 0.44 1.01 -8.10
CA LEU A 117 -0.65 0.84 -9.06
C LEU A 117 -1.89 0.38 -8.29
N ARG A 118 -2.89 1.26 -8.20
CA ARG A 118 -4.15 0.98 -7.49
C ARG A 118 -5.24 0.69 -8.49
N GLU A 119 -5.90 -0.44 -8.30
CA GLU A 119 -6.95 -0.96 -9.17
C GLU A 119 -8.03 0.09 -9.46
N GLY A 120 -8.48 0.10 -10.71
CA GLY A 120 -9.63 0.89 -11.12
C GLY A 120 -10.94 0.13 -10.97
N ARG A 121 -12.02 0.73 -11.50
CA ARG A 121 -13.35 0.15 -11.63
C ARG A 121 -13.88 0.46 -13.03
N SER A 122 -13.90 -0.52 -13.90
CA SER A 122 -14.29 -0.36 -15.31
C SER A 122 -15.81 -0.33 -15.50
N ALA A 123 -16.28 0.10 -16.67
CA ALA A 123 -17.71 0.07 -17.01
C ALA A 123 -18.30 -1.35 -16.96
N ARG A 124 -17.50 -2.37 -17.28
CA ARG A 124 -17.90 -3.78 -17.17
C ARG A 124 -18.06 -4.23 -15.71
N ASP A 125 -17.61 -3.45 -14.75
CA ASP A 125 -17.65 -3.80 -13.33
C ASP A 125 -18.89 -3.20 -12.65
N VAL A 126 -19.47 -2.17 -13.27
CA VAL A 126 -20.61 -1.41 -12.73
C VAL A 126 -21.87 -1.53 -13.60
N HIS A 127 -21.84 -2.30 -14.69
CA HIS A 127 -22.98 -2.43 -15.61
C HIS A 127 -24.26 -2.97 -14.95
N PHE A 128 -24.12 -3.76 -13.87
CA PHE A 128 -25.24 -4.26 -13.06
C PHE A 128 -25.56 -3.38 -11.85
N THR A 129 -24.80 -2.32 -11.60
CA THR A 129 -25.00 -1.38 -10.48
C THR A 129 -25.13 0.04 -11.01
N PRO A 130 -26.34 0.41 -11.50
CA PRO A 130 -26.59 1.74 -12.05
C PRO A 130 -26.12 2.86 -11.10
N GLY A 131 -25.36 3.82 -11.64
CA GLY A 131 -24.90 5.01 -10.94
C GLY A 131 -23.64 4.87 -10.09
N LEU A 132 -22.99 3.69 -10.06
CA LEU A 132 -21.59 3.64 -9.65
C LEU A 132 -20.68 4.19 -10.75
N PRO A 133 -19.80 5.17 -10.43
CA PRO A 133 -18.89 5.73 -11.42
C PRO A 133 -17.79 4.74 -11.78
N THR A 134 -17.29 4.86 -13.01
CA THR A 134 -16.03 4.22 -13.38
C THR A 134 -14.86 4.96 -12.76
N VAL A 135 -13.82 4.20 -12.42
CA VAL A 135 -12.59 4.69 -11.84
C VAL A 135 -11.44 4.19 -12.72
N PRO A 136 -10.64 5.06 -13.34
CA PRO A 136 -9.43 4.63 -14.02
C PRO A 136 -8.39 4.13 -13.02
N LEU A 137 -7.47 3.28 -13.47
CA LEU A 137 -6.29 2.90 -12.69
C LEU A 137 -5.62 4.13 -12.08
N THR A 138 -5.26 4.05 -10.81
CA THR A 138 -4.48 5.10 -10.13
C THR A 138 -3.02 4.76 -10.14
N VAL A 139 -2.22 5.69 -10.65
CA VAL A 139 -0.77 5.67 -10.51
C VAL A 139 -0.43 6.55 -9.33
N GLY A 140 0.19 5.97 -8.32
CA GLY A 140 0.74 6.64 -7.15
C GLY A 140 2.25 6.79 -7.30
N LEU A 141 2.79 7.93 -6.92
CA LEU A 141 4.22 8.19 -6.81
C LEU A 141 4.54 8.50 -5.36
N GLY A 142 5.68 8.03 -4.88
CA GLY A 142 6.09 8.35 -3.52
C GLY A 142 7.41 7.74 -3.15
N VAL A 143 7.56 7.43 -1.87
CA VAL A 143 8.77 6.88 -1.29
C VAL A 143 8.47 5.63 -0.50
N PHE A 144 9.44 4.73 -0.46
CA PHE A 144 9.46 3.60 0.45
C PHE A 144 10.65 3.72 1.40
N GLY A 145 10.51 3.07 2.55
CA GLY A 145 11.59 2.79 3.46
C GLY A 145 11.41 1.43 4.08
N GLU A 146 12.51 0.73 4.30
CA GLU A 146 12.51 -0.58 4.94
C GLU A 146 13.66 -0.76 5.92
N LEU A 147 13.41 -1.58 6.92
CA LEU A 147 14.31 -1.93 7.99
C LEU A 147 14.46 -3.45 8.04
N TRP A 148 15.69 -3.92 7.89
CA TRP A 148 16.08 -5.32 7.96
C TRP A 148 16.80 -5.62 9.26
N PHE A 149 16.39 -6.66 9.96
CA PHE A 149 17.00 -7.06 11.23
C PHE A 149 16.93 -8.57 11.42
N ALA A 150 17.58 -9.06 12.49
CA ALA A 150 17.76 -10.48 12.76
C ALA A 150 18.38 -11.21 11.55
N ASP A 151 19.58 -10.77 11.14
CA ASP A 151 20.34 -11.37 10.03
C ASP A 151 19.53 -11.46 8.72
N GLU A 152 18.82 -10.37 8.39
CA GLU A 152 17.96 -10.25 7.20
C GLU A 152 16.79 -11.23 7.14
N THR A 153 16.38 -11.80 8.29
CA THR A 153 15.20 -12.68 8.38
C THR A 153 13.93 -11.92 8.72
N LEU A 154 14.02 -10.67 9.19
CA LEU A 154 12.86 -9.84 9.48
C LEU A 154 12.96 -8.51 8.72
N ARG A 155 11.88 -8.16 8.02
CA ARG A 155 11.74 -6.92 7.26
C ARG A 155 10.52 -6.15 7.72
N LEU A 156 10.68 -4.86 8.00
CA LEU A 156 9.59 -3.91 8.13
C LEU A 156 9.67 -2.94 6.95
N ARG A 157 8.54 -2.72 6.28
CA ARG A 157 8.48 -1.84 5.12
C ARG A 157 7.30 -0.88 5.22
N ALA A 158 7.53 0.37 4.83
CA ALA A 158 6.52 1.40 4.70
C ALA A 158 6.61 2.05 3.31
N GLU A 159 5.47 2.18 2.64
CA GLU A 159 5.33 2.90 1.37
C GLU A 159 4.32 4.02 1.57
N VAL A 160 4.66 5.24 1.17
CA VAL A 160 3.75 6.40 1.19
C VAL A 160 3.65 6.93 -0.22
N THR A 161 2.46 6.82 -0.83
CA THR A 161 2.24 7.19 -2.22
C THR A 161 1.09 8.19 -2.38
N GLN A 162 1.33 9.22 -3.19
CA GLN A 162 0.34 10.21 -3.61
C GLN A 162 -0.09 9.86 -5.04
N GLY A 163 -1.39 9.76 -5.28
CA GLY A 163 -1.89 9.57 -6.63
C GLY A 163 -1.65 10.80 -7.52
N VAL A 164 -1.32 10.57 -8.79
CA VAL A 164 -0.92 11.61 -9.74
C VAL A 164 -2.04 12.59 -10.11
N ARG A 165 -3.31 12.22 -9.96
CA ARG A 165 -4.45 13.12 -10.19
C ARG A 165 -4.90 13.73 -8.87
N ALA A 166 -5.41 14.96 -8.93
CA ALA A 166 -5.83 15.73 -7.75
C ALA A 166 -6.84 15.01 -6.82
N ARG A 167 -7.64 14.09 -7.37
CA ARG A 167 -8.64 13.32 -6.61
C ARG A 167 -8.13 12.00 -6.03
N ASP A 168 -6.96 11.53 -6.44
CA ASP A 168 -6.49 10.17 -6.17
C ASP A 168 -6.04 9.93 -4.72
N GLY A 169 -5.64 11.00 -4.02
CA GLY A 169 -5.31 10.97 -2.59
C GLY A 169 -4.04 10.19 -2.23
N ILE A 170 -3.77 10.17 -0.93
CA ILE A 170 -2.62 9.49 -0.31
C ILE A 170 -3.01 8.08 0.16
N GLN A 171 -2.09 7.14 -0.03
CA GLN A 171 -2.13 5.80 0.55
C GLN A 171 -0.83 5.51 1.29
N ILE A 172 -0.93 4.79 2.40
CA ILE A 172 0.21 4.27 3.15
C ILE A 172 0.06 2.76 3.23
N LYS A 173 1.07 2.01 2.81
CA LYS A 173 1.15 0.56 3.01
C LYS A 173 2.22 0.28 4.06
N LEU A 174 1.89 -0.54 5.04
CA LEU A 174 2.82 -1.04 6.05
C LEU A 174 2.87 -2.57 5.93
N ALA A 175 4.07 -3.13 5.89
CA ALA A 175 4.30 -4.55 5.83
C ALA A 175 5.33 -4.97 6.88
N GLY A 176 5.13 -6.15 7.45
CA GLY A 176 6.15 -6.89 8.16
C GLY A 176 6.30 -8.26 7.52
N ASP A 177 7.52 -8.73 7.35
CA ASP A 177 7.81 -10.04 6.75
C ASP A 177 8.82 -10.79 7.60
N ALA A 178 8.51 -12.04 7.91
CA ALA A 178 9.48 -13.03 8.37
C ALA A 178 9.90 -13.90 7.19
N ILE A 179 11.20 -13.97 6.94
CA ILE A 179 11.81 -14.57 5.76
C ILE A 179 12.73 -15.69 6.20
N GLY A 180 12.49 -16.89 5.67
CA GLY A 180 13.28 -18.08 5.95
C GLY A 180 13.81 -18.70 4.66
N ARG A 181 15.11 -19.07 4.66
CA ARG A 181 15.76 -19.74 3.53
C ARG A 181 16.13 -21.18 3.93
N PHE A 182 15.67 -22.14 3.14
CA PHE A 182 15.83 -23.58 3.39
C PHE A 182 16.28 -24.29 2.12
N GLY A 183 17.59 -24.43 1.94
CA GLY A 183 18.16 -24.97 0.72
C GLY A 183 17.80 -24.08 -0.48
N ARG A 184 16.94 -24.59 -1.36
CA ARG A 184 16.48 -23.91 -2.59
C ARG A 184 15.15 -23.16 -2.42
N PHE A 185 14.57 -23.21 -1.23
CA PHE A 185 13.32 -22.54 -0.92
C PHE A 185 13.56 -21.25 -0.15
N THR A 186 12.87 -20.18 -0.54
CA THR A 186 12.71 -18.97 0.29
C THR A 186 11.23 -18.80 0.60
N LEU A 187 10.90 -18.66 1.88
CA LEU A 187 9.53 -18.43 2.34
C LEU A 187 9.45 -17.06 2.99
N SER A 188 8.36 -16.34 2.74
CA SER A 188 8.03 -15.14 3.48
C SER A 188 6.59 -15.18 3.98
N ALA A 189 6.34 -14.59 5.14
CA ALA A 189 4.99 -14.35 5.62
C ALA A 189 4.97 -13.18 6.61
N GLY A 190 3.89 -12.41 6.61
CA GLY A 190 3.63 -11.46 7.69
C GLY A 190 2.52 -10.45 7.42
N PRO A 191 2.28 -9.55 8.39
CA PRO A 191 1.13 -8.67 8.37
C PRO A 191 1.19 -7.62 7.26
N ARG A 192 0.00 -7.18 6.84
CA ARG A 192 -0.21 -6.07 5.89
C ARG A 192 -1.23 -5.11 6.47
N LEU A 193 -0.93 -3.82 6.45
CA LEU A 193 -1.87 -2.76 6.78
C LEU A 193 -1.88 -1.74 5.66
N VAL A 194 -3.07 -1.25 5.33
CA VAL A 194 -3.22 -0.18 4.35
C VAL A 194 -4.05 0.93 4.94
N LEU A 195 -3.49 2.13 4.97
CA LEU A 195 -4.17 3.36 5.34
C LEU A 195 -4.38 4.21 4.09
N ALA A 196 -5.47 4.98 4.07
CA ALA A 196 -5.79 5.86 2.97
C ALA A 196 -6.44 7.14 3.51
N ASP A 197 -6.18 8.27 2.85
CA ASP A 197 -6.90 9.50 3.16
C ASP A 197 -8.36 9.43 2.66
N ALA A 198 -9.15 10.46 2.98
CA ALA A 198 -10.55 10.50 2.57
C ALA A 198 -10.72 10.61 1.04
N ALA A 199 -9.75 11.20 0.32
CA ALA A 199 -9.84 11.34 -1.14
C ALA A 199 -9.69 9.96 -1.82
N SER A 200 -8.68 9.19 -1.41
CA SER A 200 -8.47 7.82 -1.86
C SER A 200 -9.63 6.92 -1.44
N GLN A 201 -10.09 6.96 -0.19
CA GLN A 201 -11.23 6.14 0.24
C GLN A 201 -12.53 6.48 -0.51
N ARG A 202 -12.78 7.74 -0.87
CA ARG A 202 -13.96 8.13 -1.66
C ARG A 202 -13.96 7.52 -3.07
N ILE A 203 -12.79 7.32 -3.67
CA ILE A 203 -12.69 6.69 -4.99
C ILE A 203 -13.14 5.23 -4.94
N ASP A 204 -12.70 4.50 -3.91
CA ASP A 204 -12.97 3.07 -3.78
C ASP A 204 -14.37 2.82 -3.20
N PHE A 205 -14.71 3.54 -2.13
CA PHE A 205 -15.83 3.20 -1.26
C PHE A 205 -16.95 4.24 -1.22
N GLY A 206 -16.75 5.41 -1.85
CA GLY A 206 -17.73 6.50 -1.87
C GLY A 206 -18.93 6.22 -2.76
N VAL A 207 -20.11 6.66 -2.31
CA VAL A 207 -21.36 6.63 -3.08
C VAL A 207 -21.94 8.03 -3.12
N SER A 208 -21.96 8.62 -4.31
CA SER A 208 -22.70 9.88 -4.52
C SER A 208 -24.20 9.60 -4.61
N GLY A 209 -25.05 10.57 -4.24
CA GLY A 209 -26.53 10.44 -4.26
C GLY A 209 -27.18 10.21 -5.63
N ARG A 210 -26.39 9.84 -6.66
CA ARG A 210 -26.81 9.52 -8.02
C ARG A 210 -26.79 8.01 -8.33
N ALA A 211 -26.59 7.15 -7.32
CA ALA A 211 -26.61 5.69 -7.48
C ALA A 211 -27.93 5.07 -6.96
N PRO A 212 -28.89 4.75 -7.85
CA PRO A 212 -30.13 4.07 -7.44
C PRO A 212 -29.83 2.78 -6.68
N GLY A 213 -30.47 2.62 -5.50
CA GLY A 213 -30.34 1.40 -4.69
C GLY A 213 -29.13 1.37 -3.73
N LEU A 214 -28.30 2.42 -3.72
CA LEU A 214 -27.25 2.62 -2.73
C LEU A 214 -27.49 3.89 -1.92
N ALA A 215 -27.34 3.80 -0.60
CA ALA A 215 -27.35 4.98 0.25
C ALA A 215 -26.11 5.83 -0.06
N SER A 216 -26.26 7.16 -0.05
CA SER A 216 -25.12 8.07 -0.16
C SER A 216 -24.13 7.79 0.96
N TYR A 217 -22.85 7.78 0.64
CA TYR A 217 -21.82 7.41 1.59
C TYR A 217 -20.52 8.16 1.30
N ASP A 218 -19.98 8.83 2.34
CA ASP A 218 -18.75 9.60 2.27
C ASP A 218 -17.75 9.04 3.29
N PRO A 219 -16.85 8.11 2.87
CA PRO A 219 -15.87 7.52 3.74
C PRO A 219 -14.81 8.54 4.16
N LYS A 220 -14.38 8.45 5.42
CA LYS A 220 -13.27 9.24 5.97
C LYS A 220 -11.94 8.53 5.71
N GLY A 221 -10.85 9.26 5.90
CA GLY A 221 -9.51 8.68 5.90
C GLY A 221 -9.26 7.84 7.16
N GLY A 222 -8.30 6.92 7.07
CA GLY A 222 -7.91 6.03 8.16
C GLY A 222 -7.43 4.67 7.67
N LEU A 223 -7.42 3.69 8.57
CA LEU A 223 -7.12 2.30 8.22
C LEU A 223 -8.21 1.77 7.29
N ARG A 224 -7.78 1.27 6.13
CA ARG A 224 -8.61 0.74 5.05
C ARG A 224 -8.70 -0.78 5.13
N SER A 225 -7.55 -1.44 5.27
CA SER A 225 -7.46 -2.90 5.39
C SER A 225 -6.39 -3.35 6.36
N ALA A 226 -6.62 -4.54 6.93
CA ALA A 226 -5.65 -5.30 7.68
C ALA A 226 -5.62 -6.74 7.15
N GLY A 227 -4.44 -7.33 7.05
CA GLY A 227 -4.25 -8.57 6.32
C GLY A 227 -2.95 -9.28 6.63
N ILE A 228 -2.71 -10.34 5.87
CA ILE A 228 -1.49 -11.14 5.89
C ILE A 228 -1.13 -11.52 4.46
N GLY A 229 0.16 -11.39 4.13
CA GLY A 229 0.73 -11.83 2.87
C GLY A 229 1.77 -12.90 3.11
N GLY A 230 2.02 -13.72 2.10
CA GLY A 230 3.13 -14.66 2.11
C GLY A 230 3.47 -15.15 0.71
N ALA A 231 4.71 -15.61 0.57
CA ALA A 231 5.21 -16.14 -0.67
C ALA A 231 6.16 -17.32 -0.44
N VAL A 232 6.25 -18.18 -1.44
CA VAL A 232 7.21 -19.27 -1.52
C VAL A 232 7.92 -19.16 -2.85
N ALA A 233 9.23 -18.95 -2.82
CA ALA A 233 10.10 -18.98 -3.98
C ALA A 233 10.93 -20.27 -4.00
N TYR A 234 11.19 -20.78 -5.19
CA TYR A 234 12.04 -21.94 -5.45
C TYR A 234 13.05 -21.63 -6.54
N ASP A 235 14.33 -21.79 -6.21
CA ASP A 235 15.43 -21.57 -7.14
C ASP A 235 15.70 -22.84 -7.95
N TRP A 236 15.34 -22.86 -9.24
CA TRP A 236 15.60 -23.95 -10.19
C TRP A 236 17.06 -24.00 -10.68
N SER A 237 17.77 -22.89 -10.58
CA SER A 237 19.22 -22.79 -10.74
C SER A 237 19.70 -21.46 -10.16
N GLU A 238 20.97 -21.09 -10.34
CA GLU A 238 21.46 -19.73 -10.05
C GLU A 238 20.78 -18.65 -10.91
N ALA A 239 20.17 -19.04 -12.03
CA ALA A 239 19.54 -18.13 -12.99
C ALA A 239 18.01 -18.15 -12.92
N TRP A 240 17.38 -19.31 -12.65
CA TRP A 240 15.92 -19.43 -12.70
C TRP A 240 15.30 -19.56 -11.31
N GLN A 241 14.28 -18.74 -11.05
CA GLN A 241 13.45 -18.84 -9.85
C GLN A 241 11.97 -18.78 -10.24
N THR A 242 11.15 -19.55 -9.53
CA THR A 242 9.69 -19.40 -9.58
C THR A 242 9.16 -19.04 -8.21
N LEU A 243 8.06 -18.31 -8.15
CA LEU A 243 7.42 -17.93 -6.90
C LEU A 243 5.91 -18.16 -6.96
N VAL A 244 5.33 -18.49 -5.81
CA VAL A 244 3.90 -18.51 -5.56
C VAL A 244 3.63 -17.54 -4.42
N TYR A 245 2.57 -16.78 -4.53
CA TYR A 245 2.18 -15.75 -3.57
C TYR A 245 0.71 -15.82 -3.25
N ALA A 246 0.38 -15.55 -1.99
CA ALA A 246 -0.99 -15.38 -1.54
C ALA A 246 -1.07 -14.23 -0.53
N ARG A 247 -2.16 -13.48 -0.61
CA ARG A 247 -2.48 -12.42 0.35
C ARG A 247 -3.96 -12.40 0.63
N TYR A 248 -4.26 -12.15 1.89
CA TYR A 248 -5.60 -11.91 2.38
C TYR A 248 -5.65 -10.52 3.01
N ASP A 249 -6.60 -9.69 2.57
CA ASP A 249 -6.94 -8.42 3.19
C ASP A 249 -8.38 -8.44 3.66
N ARG A 250 -8.60 -8.02 4.91
CA ARG A 250 -9.92 -7.65 5.40
C ARG A 250 -10.08 -6.14 5.37
N LEU A 251 -11.06 -5.64 4.63
CA LEU A 251 -11.51 -4.27 4.71
C LEU A 251 -12.07 -3.99 6.12
N VAL A 252 -11.75 -2.81 6.65
CA VAL A 252 -12.14 -2.40 8.00
C VAL A 252 -12.72 -0.99 8.02
N PHE A 253 -13.34 -0.61 9.13
CA PHE A 253 -13.88 0.73 9.36
C PHE A 253 -14.76 1.25 8.21
N ASP A 254 -14.44 2.42 7.65
CA ASP A 254 -15.26 3.07 6.62
C ASP A 254 -15.24 2.31 5.30
N ALA A 255 -14.16 1.59 4.99
CA ALA A 255 -14.12 0.71 3.82
C ALA A 255 -15.13 -0.42 3.96
N ALA A 256 -15.15 -1.11 5.11
CA ALA A 256 -16.09 -2.21 5.38
C ALA A 256 -17.56 -1.78 5.46
N ARG A 257 -17.82 -0.52 5.82
CA ARG A 257 -19.17 0.05 5.93
C ARG A 257 -19.74 0.60 4.63
N SER A 258 -18.96 0.59 3.56
CA SER A 258 -19.42 1.07 2.26
C SER A 258 -20.64 0.29 1.78
N PRO A 259 -21.71 0.96 1.32
CA PRO A 259 -22.84 0.30 0.66
C PRO A 259 -22.43 -0.54 -0.55
N ILE A 260 -21.33 -0.19 -1.22
CA ILE A 260 -20.75 -0.98 -2.32
C ILE A 260 -20.30 -2.34 -1.80
N VAL A 261 -19.49 -2.34 -0.73
CA VAL A 261 -18.96 -3.54 -0.09
C VAL A 261 -20.06 -4.39 0.51
N GLN A 262 -21.02 -3.78 1.19
CA GLN A 262 -22.09 -4.50 1.91
C GLN A 262 -23.13 -5.16 1.00
N ARG A 263 -23.39 -4.58 -0.18
CA ARG A 263 -24.48 -5.05 -1.06
C ARG A 263 -24.00 -5.80 -2.30
N PHE A 264 -22.83 -5.45 -2.81
CA PHE A 264 -22.36 -5.91 -4.12
C PHE A 264 -20.90 -6.38 -4.07
N GLY A 265 -20.42 -6.68 -2.87
CA GLY A 265 -19.00 -6.76 -2.60
C GLY A 265 -18.67 -7.71 -1.47
N SER A 266 -17.40 -7.66 -1.08
CA SER A 266 -16.86 -8.44 0.02
C SER A 266 -15.96 -7.57 0.88
N VAL A 267 -16.01 -7.78 2.19
CA VAL A 267 -15.00 -7.24 3.10
C VAL A 267 -13.72 -8.06 3.06
N ASP A 268 -13.78 -9.29 2.54
CA ASP A 268 -12.70 -10.26 2.49
C ASP A 268 -12.16 -10.34 1.06
N HIS A 269 -10.88 -10.01 0.90
CA HIS A 269 -10.18 -10.04 -0.37
C HIS A 269 -9.06 -11.07 -0.32
N VAL A 270 -9.00 -11.91 -1.35
CA VAL A 270 -7.91 -12.87 -1.54
C VAL A 270 -7.26 -12.60 -2.89
N SER A 271 -5.93 -12.49 -2.88
CA SER A 271 -5.10 -12.39 -4.07
C SER A 271 -4.12 -13.55 -4.10
N VAL A 272 -3.98 -14.20 -5.25
CA VAL A 272 -3.03 -15.29 -5.46
C VAL A 272 -2.26 -15.00 -6.74
N GLY A 273 -0.95 -15.19 -6.71
CA GLY A 273 -0.08 -14.93 -7.85
C GLY A 273 0.97 -16.02 -8.03
N VAL A 274 1.44 -16.14 -9.26
CA VAL A 274 2.61 -16.93 -9.62
C VAL A 274 3.55 -16.08 -10.44
N GLY A 275 4.84 -16.33 -10.31
CA GLY A 275 5.87 -15.61 -11.05
C GLY A 275 7.05 -16.47 -11.40
N ALA A 276 7.81 -16.00 -12.37
CA ALA A 276 9.10 -16.56 -12.74
C ALA A 276 10.08 -15.42 -13.02
N THR A 277 11.32 -15.61 -12.60
CA THR A 277 12.41 -14.67 -12.83
C THR A 277 13.62 -15.40 -13.40
N TYR A 278 14.39 -14.66 -14.20
CA TYR A 278 15.60 -15.10 -14.85
C TYR A 278 16.72 -14.07 -14.62
N SER A 279 17.80 -14.51 -13.99
CA SER A 279 18.99 -13.70 -13.72
C SER A 279 20.10 -14.01 -14.72
N PHE A 280 20.70 -12.97 -15.30
CA PHE A 280 21.82 -13.07 -16.23
C PHE A 280 22.83 -11.96 -16.00
N ARG A 281 24.09 -12.23 -16.39
CA ARG A 281 25.16 -11.22 -16.40
C ARG A 281 25.30 -10.67 -17.82
N VAL A 282 25.48 -9.36 -17.92
CA VAL A 282 25.94 -8.76 -19.17
C VAL A 282 27.47 -8.76 -19.11
N THR A 283 28.09 -9.56 -19.96
CA THR A 283 29.53 -9.51 -20.21
C THR A 283 29.75 -8.56 -21.39
N PRO A 284 30.80 -7.70 -21.38
CA PRO A 284 31.10 -6.81 -22.51
C PRO A 284 31.24 -7.54 -23.85
#